data_AF-A0A925ZIG8-F1
#
_entry.id   AF-A0A925ZIG8-F1
#
_cell.length_a   1.000
_cell.length_b   1.000
_cell.length_c   1.000
_cell.angle_alpha   90.00
_cell.angle_beta   90.00
_cell.angle_gamma   90.00
#
_symmetry.space_group_name_H-M   'P 1'
#
loop_
_entity.id
_entity.type
_entity.pdbx_description
1 polymer ?
#
loop_
_entity_poly.entity_id
_entity_poly.type
_entity_poly.pdbx_seq_one_letter_code
_entity_poly.pdbx_strand_id
1 'polypeptide(L)'
;MMFRRLYWVVEEVEKSGNSQVSGVYTSIFDLIKHGLGCVDEGNEIRLTLTKLDSNKPPLGVWTSPRFEGLETELEEYVRTDEFTAEQCKSLSDELHRMYQVPV
;
A
#
# COMPACT_ATOMS: atom_id res chain seq x y z
N MET A 1 18.47 7.67 -17.53
CA MET A 1 17.78 6.89 -16.48
C MET A 1 16.53 7.66 -16.09
N MET A 2 15.35 7.08 -16.28
CA MET A 2 14.09 7.73 -15.91
C MET A 2 13.77 7.29 -14.48
N PHE A 3 13.75 8.24 -13.53
CA PHE A 3 13.22 8.02 -12.19
C PHE A 3 11.76 7.59 -12.33
N ARG A 4 11.48 6.29 -12.24
CA ARG A 4 10.11 5.79 -12.19
C ARG A 4 9.62 6.04 -10.77
N ARG A 5 9.01 7.21 -10.53
CA ARG A 5 8.43 7.47 -9.21
C ARG A 5 7.19 6.60 -9.07
N LEU A 6 7.34 5.51 -8.33
CA LEU A 6 6.21 4.74 -7.84
C LEU A 6 5.57 5.52 -6.68
N TYR A 7 4.25 5.48 -6.62
CA TYR A 7 3.45 6.15 -5.62
C TYR A 7 2.56 5.13 -4.91
N TRP A 8 2.58 5.20 -3.60
CA TRP A 8 1.67 4.51 -2.71
C TRP A 8 0.52 5.44 -2.37
N VAL A 9 -0.68 5.12 -2.82
CA VAL A 9 -1.90 5.82 -2.45
C VAL A 9 -2.59 5.03 -1.36
N VAL A 10 -2.88 5.70 -0.25
CA VAL A 10 -3.65 5.14 0.84
C VAL A 10 -5.05 5.72 0.76
N GLU A 11 -6.03 4.83 0.75
CA GLU A 11 -7.44 5.16 0.77
C GLU A 11 -8.08 4.55 2.01
N GLU A 12 -8.93 5.33 2.65
CA GLU A 12 -9.90 4.84 3.61
C GLU A 12 -11.20 4.54 2.87
N VAL A 13 -11.73 3.35 3.10
CA VAL A 13 -12.96 2.86 2.49
C VAL A 13 -14.00 2.67 3.60
N GLU A 14 -15.02 3.52 3.58
CA GLU A 14 -16.13 3.46 4.51
C GLU A 14 -17.05 2.28 4.22
N LYS A 15 -17.79 1.83 5.24
CA LYS A 15 -18.87 0.82 5.08
C LYS A 15 -19.98 1.25 4.12
N SER A 16 -20.13 2.56 3.88
CA SER A 16 -21.08 3.15 2.94
C SER A 16 -20.69 2.89 1.47
N GLY A 17 -19.46 2.43 1.22
CA GLY A 17 -18.86 2.28 -0.11
C GLY A 17 -18.17 3.56 -0.63
N ASN A 18 -18.17 4.64 0.15
CA ASN A 18 -17.36 5.81 -0.15
C ASN A 18 -15.87 5.52 0.11
N SER A 19 -15.00 6.06 -0.72
CA SER A 19 -13.56 6.06 -0.46
C SER A 19 -12.98 7.46 -0.48
N GLN A 20 -12.02 7.70 0.40
CA GLN A 20 -11.26 8.94 0.47
C GLN A 20 -9.77 8.65 0.50
N VAL A 21 -9.00 9.36 -0.32
CA VAL A 21 -7.54 9.32 -0.26
C VAL A 21 -7.07 10.00 1.02
N SER A 22 -6.42 9.25 1.91
CA SER A 22 -5.85 9.76 3.16
C SER A 22 -4.41 10.22 2.98
N GLY A 23 -3.67 9.66 2.01
CA GLY A 23 -2.30 10.07 1.75
C GLY A 23 -1.68 9.48 0.48
N VAL A 24 -0.61 10.13 0.01
CA VAL A 24 0.21 9.65 -1.11
C VAL A 24 1.69 9.70 -0.72
N TYR A 25 2.38 8.58 -0.87
CA TYR A 25 3.76 8.39 -0.40
C TYR A 25 4.64 7.86 -1.53
N THR A 26 5.90 8.30 -1.57
CA THR A 26 6.89 7.83 -2.56
C THR A 26 7.87 6.81 -1.99
N SER A 27 7.77 6.51 -0.69
CA SER A 27 8.64 5.54 -0.01
C SER A 27 7.81 4.64 0.91
N ILE A 28 8.21 3.38 1.02
CA ILE A 28 7.61 2.42 1.96
C ILE A 28 7.81 2.89 3.41
N PHE A 29 8.94 3.52 3.71
CA PHE A 29 9.22 4.04 5.06
C PHE A 29 8.23 5.13 5.47
N ASP A 30 7.97 6.11 4.60
CA ASP A 30 7.02 7.19 4.91
C ASP A 30 5.58 6.66 4.97
N LEU A 31 5.25 5.71 4.09
CA LEU A 31 3.97 5.01 4.12
C LEU A 31 3.73 4.35 5.49
N ILE A 32 4.69 3.55 5.96
CA ILE A 32 4.61 2.88 7.27
C ILE A 32 4.49 3.90 8.40
N LYS A 33 5.34 4.92 8.39
CA LYS A 33 5.45 5.87 9.49
C LYS A 33 4.27 6.84 9.59
N HIS A 34 3.66 7.20 8.46
CA HIS A 34 2.70 8.29 8.39
C HIS A 34 1.36 7.94 7.75
N GLY A 35 1.29 6.89 6.92
CA GLY A 35 0.11 6.58 6.11
C GLY A 35 -0.82 5.51 6.67
N LEU A 36 -0.29 4.56 7.44
CA LEU A 36 -1.08 3.42 7.93
C LEU A 36 -1.87 3.70 9.22
N GLY A 37 -1.67 4.85 9.86
CA GLY A 37 -2.28 5.17 11.16
C GLY A 37 -3.58 5.99 11.10
N CYS A 38 -4.05 6.38 9.92
CA CYS A 38 -5.10 7.38 9.76
C CYS A 38 -6.47 6.80 9.37
N VAL A 39 -6.81 5.60 9.84
CA VAL A 39 -8.08 4.93 9.48
C VAL A 39 -8.97 4.83 10.70
N ASP A 40 -10.21 5.30 10.57
CA ASP A 40 -11.20 5.26 11.63
C ASP A 40 -11.65 3.81 11.91
N GLU A 41 -12.07 3.57 13.15
CA GLU A 41 -12.47 2.24 13.59
C GLU A 41 -13.64 1.68 12.77
N GLY A 42 -13.41 0.52 12.14
CA GLY A 42 -14.41 -0.17 11.33
C GLY A 42 -14.43 0.22 9.86
N ASN A 43 -13.57 1.14 9.42
CA ASN A 43 -13.30 1.37 8.00
C ASN A 43 -12.18 0.46 7.51
N GLU A 44 -12.15 0.21 6.20
CA GLU A 44 -11.10 -0.56 5.54
C GLU A 44 -10.02 0.36 5.00
N ILE A 45 -8.78 -0.12 4.96
CA ILE A 45 -7.70 0.54 4.22
C ILE A 45 -7.52 -0.14 2.87
N ARG A 46 -7.39 0.66 1.83
CA ARG A 46 -6.92 0.21 0.52
C ARG A 46 -5.60 0.88 0.21
N LEU A 47 -4.63 0.05 -0.15
CA LEU A 47 -3.31 0.46 -0.56
C LEU A 47 -3.16 0.22 -2.05
N THR A 48 -2.86 1.28 -2.80
CA THR A 48 -2.69 1.22 -4.25
C THR A 48 -1.26 1.63 -4.61
N LEU A 49 -0.53 0.77 -5.30
CA LEU A 49 0.75 1.10 -5.92
C LEU A 49 0.51 1.53 -7.36
N THR A 50 0.98 2.71 -7.76
CA THR A 50 0.73 3.23 -9.11
C THR A 50 1.81 4.20 -9.60
N LYS A 51 1.72 4.55 -10.88
CA LYS A 51 2.49 5.63 -11.51
C LYS A 51 1.52 6.76 -11.86
N LEU A 52 1.60 7.87 -11.15
CA LEU A 52 0.65 8.99 -11.32
C LEU A 52 0.77 9.67 -12.69
N ASP A 53 1.93 9.56 -13.34
CA ASP A 53 2.20 10.12 -14.67
C ASP A 53 1.86 9.16 -15.82
N SER A 54 1.14 8.06 -15.53
CA SER A 54 0.86 6.99 -16.48
C SER A 54 -0.63 6.67 -16.53
N ASN A 55 -1.20 6.61 -17.74
CA ASN A 55 -2.57 6.15 -17.98
C ASN A 55 -2.73 4.62 -17.90
N LYS A 56 -1.77 3.93 -17.27
CA LYS A 56 -1.81 2.47 -17.10
C LYS A 56 -2.60 2.12 -15.84
N PRO A 57 -3.18 0.91 -15.77
CA PRO A 57 -3.75 0.40 -14.53
C PRO A 57 -2.73 0.47 -13.37
N PRO A 58 -3.22 0.55 -12.12
CA PRO A 58 -2.38 0.40 -10.95
C PRO A 58 -1.52 -0.85 -11.02
N LEU A 59 -0.35 -0.75 -10.42
CA LEU A 59 0.66 -1.80 -10.33
C LEU A 59 0.32 -2.86 -9.30
N GLY A 60 -0.52 -2.51 -8.31
CA GLY A 60 -1.08 -3.41 -7.33
C GLY A 60 -2.11 -2.68 -6.47
N VAL A 61 -3.11 -3.42 -5.99
CA VAL A 61 -4.17 -2.91 -5.12
C VAL A 61 -4.44 -3.96 -4.05
N TRP A 62 -4.23 -3.59 -2.79
CA TRP A 62 -4.38 -4.49 -1.65
C TRP A 62 -5.29 -3.85 -0.62
N THR A 63 -6.24 -4.63 -0.08
CA THR A 63 -7.23 -4.12 0.86
C THR A 63 -7.15 -4.92 2.16
N SER A 64 -7.34 -4.23 3.29
CA SER A 64 -7.51 -4.87 4.59
C SER A 64 -8.73 -5.79 4.60
N PRO A 65 -8.78 -6.80 5.48
CA PRO A 65 -7.75 -7.16 6.46
C PRO A 65 -6.68 -8.12 5.92
N ARG A 66 -6.79 -8.55 4.65
CA ARG A 66 -6.03 -9.70 4.15
C ARG A 66 -4.80 -9.35 3.34
N PHE A 67 -4.81 -8.22 2.63
CA PHE A 67 -3.72 -7.79 1.74
C PHE A 67 -3.19 -8.94 0.85
N GLU A 68 -4.11 -9.74 0.29
CA GLU A 68 -3.78 -10.98 -0.42
C GLU A 68 -2.81 -10.70 -1.59
N GLY A 69 -1.74 -11.50 -1.68
CA GLY A 69 -0.77 -11.41 -2.78
C GLY A 69 0.26 -10.29 -2.68
N LEU A 70 0.21 -9.41 -1.67
CA LEU A 70 1.09 -8.25 -1.54
C LEU A 70 2.58 -8.61 -1.63
N GLU A 71 3.04 -9.59 -0.85
CA GLU A 71 4.46 -9.97 -0.85
C GLU A 71 4.91 -10.51 -2.21
N THR A 72 4.11 -11.41 -2.81
CA THR A 72 4.42 -12.02 -4.11
C THR A 72 4.42 -10.99 -5.24
N GLU A 73 3.46 -10.07 -5.25
CA GLU A 73 3.38 -9.00 -6.25
C GLU A 73 4.53 -7.99 -6.09
N LEU A 74 5.01 -7.77 -4.86
CA LEU A 74 6.16 -6.91 -4.61
C LEU A 74 7.50 -7.49 -5.05
N GLU A 75 7.63 -8.80 -5.24
CA GLU A 75 8.86 -9.44 -5.73
C GLU A 75 9.31 -8.91 -7.08
N GLU A 76 8.38 -8.56 -7.98
CA GLU A 76 8.73 -7.96 -9.29
C GLU A 76 9.48 -6.64 -9.12
N TYR A 77 9.04 -5.80 -8.18
CA TYR A 77 9.63 -4.49 -7.93
C TYR A 77 10.94 -4.56 -7.15
N VAL A 78 11.13 -5.62 -6.36
CA VAL A 78 12.43 -5.97 -5.77
C VAL A 78 13.42 -6.37 -6.87
N ARG A 79 12.97 -7.17 -7.85
CA ARG A 79 13.83 -7.58 -8.98
C ARG A 79 14.25 -6.42 -9.89
N THR A 80 13.50 -5.32 -9.89
CA THR A 80 13.82 -4.12 -10.66
C THR A 80 14.53 -3.04 -9.83
N ASP A 81 14.99 -3.35 -8.62
CA ASP A 81 15.65 -2.43 -7.68
C ASP A 81 14.80 -1.20 -7.28
N GLU A 82 13.48 -1.28 -7.41
CA GLU A 82 12.58 -0.18 -7.00
C GLU A 82 12.34 -0.23 -5.47
N PHE A 83 12.33 -1.45 -4.89
CA PHE A 83 12.24 -1.69 -3.46
C PHE A 83 13.28 -2.73 -3.01
N THR A 84 13.60 -2.76 -1.72
CA THR A 84 14.37 -3.86 -1.13
C THR A 84 13.42 -4.91 -0.52
N ALA A 85 13.87 -6.16 -0.47
CA ALA A 85 13.12 -7.23 0.20
C ALA A 85 12.80 -6.90 1.67
N GLU A 86 13.70 -6.20 2.36
CA GLU A 86 13.52 -5.74 3.74
C GLU A 86 12.41 -4.68 3.86
N GLN A 87 12.32 -3.75 2.91
CA GLN A 87 11.25 -2.75 2.86
C GLN A 87 9.89 -3.43 2.64
N CYS A 88 9.79 -4.34 1.67
CA CYS A 88 8.56 -5.07 1.38
C CYS A 88 8.11 -5.92 2.58
N LYS A 89 9.04 -6.60 3.24
CA LYS A 89 8.77 -7.36 4.46
C LYS A 89 8.27 -6.45 5.59
N SER A 90 8.95 -5.34 5.83
CA SER A 90 8.56 -4.37 6.87
C SER A 90 7.15 -3.81 6.65
N LEU A 91 6.76 -3.58 5.38
CA LEU A 91 5.41 -3.16 5.03
C LEU A 91 4.38 -4.26 5.32
N SER A 92 4.65 -5.49 4.88
CA SER A 92 3.75 -6.62 5.14
C SER A 92 3.55 -6.85 6.64
N ASP A 93 4.64 -6.90 7.41
CA ASP A 93 4.62 -7.09 8.86
C ASP A 93 3.80 -5.99 9.54
N GLU A 94 3.96 -4.73 9.14
CA GLU A 94 3.22 -3.60 9.70
C GLU A 94 1.73 -3.63 9.34
N LEU A 95 1.38 -3.90 8.07
CA LEU A 95 0.00 -4.02 7.64
C LEU A 95 -0.74 -5.12 8.39
N HIS A 96 -0.11 -6.29 8.53
CA HIS A 96 -0.66 -7.39 9.32
C HIS A 96 -0.75 -7.03 10.80
N ARG A 97 0.23 -6.33 11.37
CA ARG A 97 0.19 -5.89 12.77
C ARG A 97 -0.97 -4.93 13.06
N MET A 98 -1.23 -3.97 12.16
CA MET A 98 -2.23 -2.92 12.38
C MET A 98 -3.67 -3.38 12.07
N TYR A 99 -3.83 -4.26 11.07
CA TYR A 99 -5.14 -4.63 10.54
C TYR A 99 -5.48 -6.12 10.70
N GLN A 100 -4.77 -6.82 11.60
CA GLN A 100 -5.10 -8.17 12.03
C GLN A 100 -6.53 -8.21 12.59
N VAL A 101 -7.45 -8.84 11.85
CA VAL A 101 -8.75 -9.26 12.38
C VAL A 101 -8.55 -10.65 13.00
N PRO A 102 -9.02 -10.91 14.24
CA PRO A 102 -9.04 -12.27 14.78
C PRO A 102 -9.85 -13.17 13.85
N VAL A 103 -9.26 -14.30 13.46
CA VAL A 103 -9.95 -15.38 12.71
C VAL A 103 -11.16 -15.87 13.50
#